data_AF-A0A9N8R583-F1
#
_entry.id   AF-A0A9N8R583-F1
#
_cell.length_a   1.000
_cell.length_b   1.000
_cell.length_c   1.000
_cell.angle_alpha   90.00
_cell.angle_beta   90.00
_cell.angle_gamma   90.00
#
_symmetry.space_group_name_H-M   'P 1'
#
loop_
_entity.id
_entity.type
_entity.pdbx_description
1 polymer ?
#
loop_
_entity_poly.entity_id
_entity_poly.type
_entity_poly.pdbx_seq_one_letter_code
_entity_poly.pdbx_strand_id
1 'polypeptide(L)'
;MDTAHIRPTWLTALLPLLAVYQYGDRSLVRAELFRMALSADAAARSAEALERIANMLDRDGHPIDMHREELRAIARNALSEFHRVPPRAPQPALSESGF
;
A
#
# COMPACT_ATOMS: atom_id res chain seq x y z
N MET A 1 -23.25 16.00 11.44
CA MET A 1 -22.65 14.69 11.75
C MET A 1 -21.15 14.85 11.59
N ASP A 2 -20.41 14.82 12.68
CA ASP A 2 -18.94 14.79 12.62
C ASP A 2 -18.50 13.49 11.95
N THR A 3 -17.90 13.61 10.77
CA THR A 3 -17.19 12.50 10.13
C THR A 3 -15.94 12.23 10.97
N ALA A 4 -16.07 11.37 11.97
CA ALA A 4 -14.93 10.85 12.70
C ALA A 4 -13.97 10.21 11.69
N HIS A 5 -12.87 10.90 11.39
CA HIS A 5 -11.79 10.37 10.58
C HIS A 5 -11.11 9.27 11.38
N ILE A 6 -11.69 8.07 11.35
CA ILE A 6 -11.02 6.86 11.82
C ILE A 6 -9.82 6.69 10.90
N ARG A 7 -8.64 7.12 11.35
CA ARG A 7 -7.39 6.78 10.67
C ARG A 7 -7.27 5.26 10.74
N PRO A 8 -7.30 4.55 9.60
CA PRO A 8 -7.13 3.11 9.62
C PRO A 8 -5.78 2.79 10.26
N THR A 9 -5.82 1.99 11.32
CA THR A 9 -4.62 1.47 11.98
C THR A 9 -4.35 0.04 11.50
N TRP A 10 -3.12 -0.45 11.69
CA TRP A 10 -2.82 -1.87 11.47
C TRP A 10 -3.73 -2.77 12.28
N LEU A 11 -4.11 -2.36 13.50
CA LEU A 11 -5.02 -3.13 14.35
C LEU A 11 -6.40 -3.29 13.68
N THR A 12 -6.96 -2.20 13.14
CA THR A 12 -8.25 -2.25 12.43
C THR A 12 -8.20 -3.06 11.14
N ALA A 13 -7.02 -3.24 10.54
CA ALA A 13 -6.83 -4.08 9.35
C ALA A 13 -6.59 -5.57 9.70
N LEU A 14 -5.86 -5.85 10.78
CA LEU A 14 -5.44 -7.21 11.16
C LEU A 14 -6.52 -7.97 11.94
N LEU A 15 -7.32 -7.30 12.78
CA LEU A 15 -8.36 -7.98 13.58
C LEU A 15 -9.36 -8.75 12.71
N PRO A 16 -9.92 -8.19 11.61
CA PRO A 16 -10.78 -8.96 10.70
C PRO A 16 -10.06 -10.14 10.06
N LEU A 17 -8.78 -9.99 9.69
CA LEU A 17 -7.98 -11.07 9.11
C LEU A 17 -7.73 -12.20 10.10
N LEU A 18 -7.50 -11.89 11.37
CA LEU A 18 -7.38 -12.89 12.43
C LEU A 18 -8.70 -13.67 12.61
N ALA A 19 -9.84 -12.98 12.58
CA ALA A 19 -11.14 -13.65 12.63
C ALA A 19 -11.35 -14.60 11.44
N VAL A 20 -11.06 -14.16 10.21
CA VAL A 20 -11.14 -15.02 9.02
C VAL A 20 -10.11 -16.16 9.08
N TYR A 21 -8.94 -15.94 9.67
CA TYR A 21 -7.93 -17.00 9.82
C TYR A 21 -8.38 -18.10 10.79
N GLN A 22 -9.06 -17.69 11.87
CA GLN A 22 -9.58 -18.59 12.89
C GLN A 22 -10.82 -19.35 12.43
N TYR A 23 -11.73 -18.68 11.73
CA TYR A 23 -13.09 -19.20 11.47
C TYR A 23 -13.46 -19.33 9.99
N GLY A 24 -12.60 -18.91 9.07
CA GLY A 24 -12.89 -18.87 7.63
C GLY A 24 -11.75 -19.37 6.76
N ASP A 25 -11.64 -18.81 5.55
CA ASP A 25 -10.69 -19.26 4.55
C ASP A 25 -9.27 -18.71 4.80
N ARG A 26 -8.37 -19.59 5.24
CA ARG A 26 -6.95 -19.26 5.48
C ARG A 26 -6.20 -18.91 4.20
N SER A 27 -6.64 -19.38 3.03
CA SER A 27 -6.02 -19.03 1.75
C SER A 27 -6.26 -17.56 1.41
N LEU A 28 -7.47 -17.05 1.68
CA LEU A 28 -7.82 -15.64 1.55
C LEU A 28 -6.97 -14.78 2.47
N VAL A 29 -6.83 -15.16 3.74
CA VAL A 29 -6.01 -14.40 4.70
C VAL A 29 -4.55 -14.35 4.26
N ARG A 30 -4.01 -15.47 3.79
CA ARG A 30 -2.63 -15.53 3.29
C ARG A 30 -2.43 -14.60 2.09
N ALA A 31 -3.36 -14.62 1.14
CA ALA A 31 -3.31 -13.75 -0.03
C ALA A 31 -3.37 -12.26 0.37
N GLU A 32 -4.24 -11.89 1.31
CA GLU A 32 -4.37 -10.50 1.76
C GLU A 32 -3.16 -10.04 2.58
N LEU A 33 -2.61 -10.89 3.44
CA LEU A 33 -1.37 -10.59 4.16
C LEU A 33 -0.18 -10.41 3.21
N PHE A 34 -0.07 -11.26 2.19
CA PHE A 34 0.97 -11.13 1.17
C PHE A 34 0.82 -9.82 0.38
N ARG A 35 -0.41 -9.48 -0.01
CA ARG A 35 -0.71 -8.19 -0.66
C ARG A 35 -0.37 -7.00 0.24
N MET A 36 -0.69 -7.07 1.53
CA MET A 36 -0.36 -6.01 2.51
C MET A 36 1.15 -5.84 2.67
N ALA A 37 1.92 -6.93 2.70
CA ALA A 37 3.38 -6.88 2.73
C ALA A 37 3.94 -6.19 1.46
N LEU A 38 3.50 -6.60 0.27
CA LEU A 38 3.88 -5.96 -0.98
C LEU A 38 3.50 -4.48 -1.03
N SER A 39 2.33 -4.12 -0.48
CA SER A 39 1.88 -2.73 -0.38
C SER A 39 2.81 -1.91 0.52
N ALA A 40 3.27 -2.48 1.63
CA ALA A 40 4.19 -1.83 2.55
C ALA A 40 5.57 -1.61 1.90
N ASP A 41 6.10 -2.60 1.19
CA ASP A 41 7.36 -2.49 0.46
C ASP A 41 7.29 -1.43 -0.64
N ALA A 42 6.20 -1.41 -1.41
CA ALA A 42 5.96 -0.39 -2.44
C ALA A 42 5.84 1.01 -1.84
N ALA A 43 5.17 1.15 -0.69
CA ALA A 43 5.05 2.42 0.02
C ALA A 43 6.40 2.91 0.55
N ALA A 44 7.23 2.04 1.12
CA ALA A 44 8.56 2.39 1.61
C ALA A 44 9.47 2.90 0.48
N ARG A 45 9.52 2.17 -0.65
CA ARG A 45 10.28 2.58 -1.84
C ARG A 45 9.76 3.89 -2.43
N SER A 46 8.45 4.10 -2.40
CA SER A 46 7.84 5.33 -2.89
C SER A 46 8.12 6.53 -1.98
N ALA A 47 8.17 6.32 -0.66
CA ALA A 47 8.55 7.36 0.28
C ALA A 47 9.99 7.83 0.04
N GLU A 48 10.92 6.89 -0.18
CA GLU A 48 12.31 7.19 -0.54
C GLU A 48 12.39 7.96 -1.87
N ALA A 49 11.61 7.55 -2.88
CA ALA A 49 11.53 8.25 -4.15
C ALA A 49 10.98 9.68 -4.00
N LEU A 50 9.97 9.87 -3.15
CA LEU A 50 9.38 11.19 -2.86
C LEU A 50 10.37 12.09 -2.11
N GLU A 51 11.14 11.55 -1.18
CA GLU A 51 12.20 12.27 -0.48
C GLU A 51 13.28 12.76 -1.45
N ARG A 52 13.71 11.90 -2.39
CA ARG A 52 14.64 12.27 -3.45
C ARG A 52 14.08 13.36 -4.35
N ILE A 53 12.81 13.26 -4.76
CA ILE A 53 12.17 14.30 -5.56
C ILE A 53 12.10 15.62 -4.80
N ALA A 54 11.72 15.59 -3.51
CA ALA A 54 11.61 16.77 -2.66
C ALA A 54 12.95 17.49 -2.48
N ASN A 55 14.04 16.72 -2.42
CA ASN A 55 15.41 17.23 -2.26
C ASN A 55 16.15 17.43 -3.60
N MET A 56 15.47 17.22 -4.73
CA MET A 56 16.08 17.24 -6.07
C MET A 56 17.33 16.35 -6.16
N LEU A 57 17.26 15.12 -5.69
CA LEU A 57 18.36 14.16 -5.71
C LEU A 57 18.17 13.09 -6.79
N ASP A 58 19.27 12.65 -7.38
CA ASP A 58 19.33 11.54 -8.33
C ASP A 58 19.21 10.17 -7.64
N ARG A 59 19.48 9.10 -8.40
CA ARG A 59 19.43 7.75 -7.84
C ARG A 59 20.54 7.48 -6.81
N ASP A 60 21.66 8.16 -6.95
CA ASP A 60 22.88 7.96 -6.17
C ASP A 60 23.01 9.00 -5.03
N GLY A 61 22.07 9.95 -4.94
CA GLY A 61 22.00 10.97 -3.90
C GLY A 61 22.68 12.30 -4.27
N HIS A 62 23.02 12.51 -5.53
CA HIS A 62 23.60 13.77 -6.00
C HIS A 62 22.51 14.79 -6.36
N PRO A 63 22.76 16.09 -6.15
CA PRO A 63 21.82 17.14 -6.55
C PRO A 63 21.62 17.17 -8.07
N ILE A 64 20.35 17.13 -8.48
CA ILE A 64 19.88 17.32 -9.85
C ILE A 64 19.62 18.82 -10.03
N ASP A 65 20.50 19.50 -10.76
CA ASP A 65 20.31 20.95 -10.97
C ASP A 65 19.16 21.27 -11.93
N MET A 66 18.78 20.40 -12.87
CA MET A 66 17.67 20.70 -13.80
C MET A 66 17.22 19.56 -14.75
N HIS A 67 16.76 18.40 -14.25
CA HIS A 67 16.28 17.33 -15.14
C HIS A 67 14.86 16.85 -14.76
N ARG A 68 13.85 17.48 -15.38
CA ARG A 68 12.43 17.06 -15.30
C ARG A 68 12.27 15.59 -15.66
N GLU A 69 13.03 15.11 -16.63
CA GLU A 69 13.02 13.73 -17.11
C GLU A 69 13.53 12.74 -16.04
N GLU A 70 14.55 13.11 -15.26
CA GLU A 70 15.06 12.29 -14.16
C GLU A 70 14.08 12.23 -13.00
N LEU A 71 13.52 13.37 -12.58
CA LEU A 71 12.45 13.40 -11.58
C LEU A 71 11.23 12.57 -12.01
N ARG A 72 10.89 12.63 -13.30
CA ARG A 72 9.81 11.83 -13.89
C ARG A 72 10.15 10.34 -13.94
N ALA A 73 11.42 9.98 -14.14
CA ALA A 73 11.88 8.61 -14.09
C ALA A 73 11.77 8.05 -12.66
N ILE A 74 12.20 8.81 -11.64
CA ILE A 74 12.06 8.46 -10.23
C ILE A 74 10.57 8.24 -9.88
N ALA A 75 9.70 9.18 -10.25
CA ALA A 75 8.27 9.08 -10.00
C ALA A 75 7.61 7.88 -10.70
N ARG A 76 7.95 7.62 -11.96
CA ARG A 76 7.43 6.47 -12.72
C ARG A 76 7.90 5.14 -12.13
N ASN A 77 9.14 5.08 -11.67
CA ASN A 77 9.67 3.88 -11.03
C ASN A 77 8.90 3.58 -9.73
N ALA A 78 8.69 4.59 -8.89
CA ALA A 78 7.88 4.47 -7.67
C ALA A 78 6.43 4.02 -7.99
N LEU A 79 5.79 4.61 -9.00
CA LEU A 79 4.45 4.19 -9.44
C LEU A 79 4.41 2.74 -9.91
N SER A 80 5.46 2.26 -10.58
CA SER A 80 5.51 0.88 -11.08
C SER A 80 5.54 -0.16 -9.96
N GLU A 81 6.08 0.19 -8.77
CA GLU A 81 6.06 -0.70 -7.61
C GLU A 81 4.62 -0.94 -7.10
N PHE A 82 3.75 0.07 -7.16
CA PHE A 82 2.34 -0.11 -6.82
C PHE A 82 1.59 -0.98 -7.83
N HIS A 83 1.99 -1.00 -9.10
CA HIS A 83 1.38 -1.90 -10.09
C HIS A 83 1.70 -3.38 -9.85
N ARG A 84 2.76 -3.69 -9.08
CA ARG A 84 3.11 -5.06 -8.70
C ARG A 84 2.30 -5.57 -7.51
N VAL A 85 1.62 -4.69 -6.80
CA VAL A 85 0.73 -5.06 -5.70
C VAL A 85 -0.53 -5.67 -6.29
N PRO A 86 -0.89 -6.93 -5.95
CA PRO A 86 -2.13 -7.53 -6.40
C PRO A 86 -3.34 -6.68 -6.01
N PRO A 87 -4.43 -6.68 -6.77
CA PRO A 87 -5.67 -6.06 -6.32
C PRO A 87 -6.14 -6.71 -5.02
N ARG A 88 -6.88 -5.95 -4.20
CA ARG A 88 -7.46 -6.49 -2.97
C ARG A 88 -8.35 -7.69 -3.31
N ALA A 89 -8.22 -8.77 -2.54
CA ALA A 89 -9.12 -9.90 -2.70
C ALA A 89 -10.57 -9.40 -2.55
N PRO A 90 -11.52 -9.88 -3.38
CA PRO A 90 -12.92 -9.57 -3.19
C PRO A 90 -13.28 -9.88 -1.75
N GLN A 91 -13.68 -8.86 -0.98
CA GLN A 91 -14.24 -9.13 0.33
C GLN A 91 -15.51 -9.95 0.08
N PRO A 92 -15.71 -11.08 0.78
CA PRO A 92 -17.03 -11.70 0.74
C PRO A 92 -18.01 -10.61 1.14
N ALA A 93 -19.00 -10.36 0.27
CA ALA A 93 -20.11 -9.50 0.63
C ALA A 93 -20.58 -9.99 1.99
N LEU A 94 -20.61 -9.10 2.98
CA LEU A 94 -21.34 -9.37 4.20
C LEU A 94 -22.75 -9.70 3.72
N SER A 95 -23.09 -10.99 3.67
CA SER A 95 -24.47 -11.41 3.48
C SER A 95 -25.23 -10.63 4.54
N GLU A 96 -26.16 -9.79 4.12
CA GLU A 96 -27.14 -9.20 5.01
C GLU A 96 -27.81 -10.38 5.72
N SER A 97 -27.30 -10.70 6.92
CA SER A 97 -27.91 -11.67 7.79
C SER A 97 -29.16 -11.00 8.30
N GLY A 98 -30.26 -11.21 7.57
CA GLY A 98 -31.59 -10.95 8.06
C GLY A 98 -31.82 -11.80 9.30
N PHE A 99 -31.91 -11.14 10.44
CA PHE A 99 -32.67 -11.53 11.63
C PHE A 99 -33.15 -10.25 12.30
#